data_AF-A0A936MVM8-F1
#
_entry.id   AF-A0A936MVM8-F1
#
_cell.length_a   1.000
_cell.length_b   1.000
_cell.length_c   1.000
_cell.angle_alpha   90.00
_cell.angle_beta   90.00
_cell.angle_gamma   90.00
#
_symmetry.space_group_name_H-M   'P 1'
#
loop_
_entity.id
_entity.type
_entity.pdbx_description
1 polymer ?
#
loop_
_entity_poly.entity_id
_entity_poly.type
_entity_poly.pdbx_seq_one_letter_code
_entity_poly.pdbx_strand_id
1 'polypeptide(L)'
;MAEQDDIRRQERIEAYVGGKLAGEELRAFEAELATDEQLRQDVEMERTLAGTLQRSPELRFRDLVQRVSDEQERGATGGGGAEKPVIPIDRGRMRWWAAAAGVALLLGAGALFFLQGPDPQQLAMAEVREFSTTVRDDSIGASAHADTLMKARQLILDHKPVEAIALLQVPRTAVCQEAERKWLLGAAHLVAGNSDKARPELQQASQAGCAISPMAASLLKAL
;
A
#
# COMPACT_ATOMS: atom_id res chain seq x y z
N MET A 1 13.18 -22.22 -24.57
CA MET A 1 12.69 -23.50 -24.02
C MET A 1 12.71 -23.48 -22.49
N ALA A 2 13.79 -23.06 -21.83
CA ALA A 2 13.86 -22.95 -20.36
C ALA A 2 12.68 -22.18 -19.70
N GLU A 3 12.28 -21.06 -20.28
CA GLU A 3 11.20 -20.22 -19.74
C GLU A 3 9.82 -20.92 -19.65
N GLN A 4 9.52 -21.86 -20.56
CA GLN A 4 8.26 -22.62 -20.50
C GLN A 4 8.27 -23.69 -19.41
N ASP A 5 9.45 -24.22 -19.08
CA ASP A 5 9.62 -25.22 -18.04
C ASP A 5 9.52 -24.56 -16.65
N ASP A 6 10.05 -23.35 -16.51
CA ASP A 6 9.93 -22.54 -15.29
C ASP A 6 8.48 -22.19 -14.96
N ILE A 7 7.70 -21.75 -15.97
CA ILE A 7 6.27 -21.43 -15.79
C ILE A 7 5.48 -22.67 -15.35
N ARG A 8 5.68 -23.81 -16.01
CA ARG A 8 4.99 -25.07 -15.65
C ARG A 8 5.35 -25.54 -14.25
N ARG A 9 6.61 -25.33 -13.84
CA ARG A 9 7.06 -25.67 -12.49
C ARG A 9 6.38 -24.79 -11.44
N GLN A 10 6.31 -23.49 -11.69
CA GLN A 10 5.61 -22.55 -10.82
C GLN A 10 4.12 -22.88 -10.68
N GLU A 11 3.43 -23.17 -11.78
CA GLU A 11 2.01 -23.56 -11.77
C GLU A 11 1.76 -24.82 -10.93
N ARG A 12 2.66 -25.82 -10.99
CA ARG A 12 2.57 -27.04 -10.16
C ARG A 12 2.76 -26.73 -8.67
N ILE A 13 3.66 -25.83 -8.32
CA ILE A 13 3.90 -25.41 -6.93
C ILE A 13 2.66 -24.70 -6.38
N GLU A 14 2.08 -23.77 -7.14
CA GLU A 14 0.86 -23.06 -6.76
C GLU A 14 -0.32 -24.02 -6.58
N ALA A 15 -0.46 -25.01 -7.48
CA ALA A 15 -1.48 -26.04 -7.37
C ALA A 15 -1.27 -26.91 -6.12
N TYR A 16 -0.04 -27.23 -5.75
CA TYR A 16 0.27 -27.98 -4.53
C TYR A 16 -0.05 -27.18 -3.27
N VAL A 17 0.45 -25.94 -3.16
CA VAL A 17 0.22 -25.07 -1.99
C VAL A 17 -1.26 -24.72 -1.84
N GLY A 18 -1.98 -24.55 -2.96
CA GLY A 18 -3.42 -24.32 -3.00
C GLY A 18 -4.28 -25.57 -2.80
N GLY A 19 -3.70 -26.76 -2.63
CA GLY A 19 -4.44 -28.01 -2.42
C GLY A 19 -5.23 -28.51 -3.63
N LYS A 20 -4.84 -28.09 -4.85
CA LYS A 20 -5.50 -28.45 -6.12
C LYS A 20 -4.94 -29.73 -6.75
N LEU A 21 -3.74 -30.16 -6.36
CA LEU A 21 -3.17 -31.45 -6.81
C LEU A 21 -3.87 -32.62 -6.12
N ALA A 22 -4.16 -33.68 -6.88
CA ALA A 22 -4.83 -34.86 -6.36
C ALA A 22 -4.27 -36.17 -6.96
N GLY A 23 -4.53 -37.29 -6.28
CA GLY A 23 -4.32 -38.62 -6.83
C GLY A 23 -2.85 -38.97 -7.11
N GLU A 24 -2.54 -39.22 -8.38
CA GLU A 24 -1.19 -39.60 -8.82
C GLU A 24 -0.25 -38.40 -8.89
N GLU A 25 -0.75 -37.24 -9.33
CA GLU A 25 0.03 -36.01 -9.47
C GLU A 25 0.56 -35.50 -8.13
N LEU A 26 -0.28 -35.57 -7.08
CA LEU A 26 0.11 -35.22 -5.72
C LEU A 26 1.24 -36.13 -5.21
N ARG A 27 1.11 -37.46 -5.41
CA ARG A 27 2.12 -38.43 -4.97
C ARG A 27 3.44 -38.27 -5.71
N ALA A 28 3.38 -38.01 -7.01
CA ALA A 28 4.57 -37.73 -7.81
C ALA A 28 5.27 -36.44 -7.35
N PHE A 29 4.50 -35.40 -7.07
CA PHE A 29 5.02 -34.13 -6.56
C PHE A 29 5.64 -34.27 -5.16
N GLU A 30 5.01 -35.00 -4.24
CA GLU A 30 5.55 -35.27 -2.91
C GLU A 30 6.84 -36.11 -2.94
N ALA A 31 6.93 -37.06 -3.87
CA ALA A 31 8.15 -37.83 -4.09
C ALA A 31 9.29 -36.95 -4.63
N GLU A 32 8.98 -36.04 -5.56
CA GLU A 32 9.93 -35.04 -6.09
C GLU A 32 10.42 -34.10 -4.97
N LEU A 33 9.50 -33.61 -4.13
CA LEU A 33 9.77 -32.74 -2.99
C LEU A 33 10.68 -33.39 -1.91
N ALA A 34 10.62 -34.72 -1.79
CA ALA A 34 11.51 -35.45 -0.88
C ALA A 34 12.97 -35.44 -1.35
N THR A 35 13.19 -35.39 -2.68
CA THR A 35 14.52 -35.49 -3.29
C THR A 35 15.10 -34.15 -3.72
N ASP A 36 14.27 -33.20 -4.14
CA ASP A 36 14.68 -31.91 -4.68
C ASP A 36 14.65 -30.81 -3.62
N GLU A 37 15.84 -30.33 -3.23
CA GLU A 37 16.01 -29.23 -2.27
C GLU A 37 15.54 -27.88 -2.81
N GLN A 38 15.73 -27.62 -4.11
CA GLN A 38 15.30 -26.36 -4.72
C GLN A 38 13.77 -26.30 -4.76
N LEU A 39 13.11 -27.42 -5.08
CA LEU A 39 11.65 -27.51 -5.02
C LEU A 39 11.08 -27.29 -3.61
N ARG A 40 11.78 -27.75 -2.56
CA ARG A 40 11.39 -27.47 -1.17
C ARG A 40 11.40 -25.98 -0.85
N GLN A 41 12.47 -25.30 -1.25
CA GLN A 41 12.64 -23.87 -1.00
C GLN A 41 11.56 -23.05 -1.70
N ASP A 42 11.24 -23.39 -2.95
CA ASP A 42 10.21 -22.66 -3.71
C ASP A 42 8.80 -22.89 -3.14
N VAL A 43 8.49 -24.10 -2.68
CA VAL A 43 7.23 -24.41 -1.98
C VAL A 43 7.12 -23.66 -0.64
N GLU A 44 8.21 -23.53 0.10
CA GLU A 44 8.24 -22.78 1.36
C GLU A 44 8.03 -21.27 1.13
N MET A 45 8.65 -20.72 0.10
CA MET A 45 8.45 -19.33 -0.32
C MET A 45 6.98 -19.08 -0.69
N GLU A 46 6.38 -19.95 -1.51
CA GLU A 46 4.97 -19.84 -1.89
C GLU A 46 4.01 -19.95 -0.70
N ARG A 47 4.27 -20.86 0.25
CA ARG A 47 3.48 -20.96 1.49
C ARG A 47 3.56 -19.68 2.33
N THR A 48 4.74 -19.07 2.38
CA THR A 48 4.97 -17.82 3.11
C THR A 48 4.22 -16.64 2.45
N LEU A 49 4.26 -16.57 1.12
CA LEU A 49 3.51 -15.58 0.35
C LEU A 49 1.99 -15.75 0.53
N ALA A 50 1.49 -16.97 0.36
CA ALA A 50 0.08 -17.30 0.55
C ALA A 50 -0.43 -16.95 1.96
N GLY A 51 0.35 -17.27 3.01
CA GLY A 51 0.00 -16.93 4.39
C GLY A 51 0.02 -15.42 4.68
N THR A 52 0.91 -14.66 4.05
CA THR A 52 1.01 -13.20 4.21
C THR A 52 -0.16 -12.49 3.52
N LEU A 53 -0.54 -12.97 2.33
CA LEU A 53 -1.68 -12.46 1.58
C LEU A 53 -3.02 -12.81 2.24
N GLN A 54 -3.16 -13.97 2.89
CA GLN A 54 -4.39 -14.32 3.62
C GLN A 54 -4.54 -13.54 4.94
N ARG A 55 -3.44 -13.26 5.65
CA ARG A 55 -3.51 -12.48 6.91
C ARG A 55 -3.89 -11.01 6.72
N SER A 56 -3.56 -10.40 5.58
CA SER A 56 -3.75 -8.95 5.38
C SER A 56 -5.20 -8.46 5.22
N PRO A 57 -6.11 -9.16 4.52
CA PRO A 57 -7.51 -8.76 4.36
C PRO A 57 -8.39 -9.16 5.55
N GLU A 58 -8.15 -10.33 6.13
CA GLU A 58 -9.02 -10.91 7.16
C GLU A 58 -8.91 -10.18 8.50
N LEU A 59 -7.70 -9.71 8.85
CA LEU A 59 -7.48 -8.86 10.03
C LEU A 59 -8.18 -7.49 9.88
N ARG A 60 -8.07 -6.85 8.70
CA ARG A 60 -8.74 -5.55 8.45
C ARG A 60 -10.26 -5.65 8.45
N PHE A 61 -10.81 -6.76 7.96
CA PHE A 61 -12.26 -6.98 7.96
C PHE A 61 -12.82 -7.20 9.38
N ARG A 62 -12.14 -8.00 10.21
CA ARG A 62 -12.55 -8.20 11.62
C ARG A 62 -12.47 -6.91 12.42
N ASP A 63 -11.42 -6.12 12.24
CA ASP A 63 -11.26 -4.81 12.90
C ASP A 63 -12.35 -3.81 12.49
N LEU A 64 -12.81 -3.88 11.23
CA LEU A 64 -13.89 -3.03 10.72
C LEU A 64 -15.25 -3.45 11.31
N VAL A 65 -15.53 -4.77 11.34
CA VAL A 65 -16.79 -5.30 11.89
C VAL A 65 -16.91 -5.06 13.40
N GLN A 66 -15.81 -5.22 14.14
CA GLN A 66 -15.80 -4.91 15.58
C GLN A 66 -16.06 -3.42 15.84
N ARG A 67 -15.43 -2.51 15.08
CA ARG A 67 -15.71 -1.08 15.20
C ARG A 67 -17.17 -0.72 14.94
N VAL A 68 -17.77 -1.27 13.89
CA VAL A 68 -19.17 -1.00 13.56
C VAL A 68 -20.12 -1.55 14.63
N SER A 69 -19.79 -2.70 15.21
CA SER A 69 -20.59 -3.31 16.29
C SER A 69 -20.50 -2.48 17.58
N ASP A 70 -19.30 -2.04 17.95
CA ASP A 70 -19.05 -1.18 19.13
C ASP A 70 -19.70 0.21 19.00
N GLU A 71 -19.84 0.73 17.78
CA GLU A 71 -20.55 1.99 17.50
C GLU A 71 -22.07 1.83 17.59
N GLN A 72 -22.63 0.69 17.18
CA GLN A 72 -24.06 0.39 17.33
C GLN A 72 -24.47 0.20 18.79
N GLU A 73 -23.64 -0.46 19.61
CA GLU A 73 -23.95 -0.65 21.03
C GLU A 73 -23.91 0.66 21.83
N ARG A 74 -23.01 1.59 21.49
CA ARG A 74 -22.95 2.92 22.11
C ARG A 74 -24.07 3.87 21.67
N GLY A 75 -24.71 3.62 20.54
CA GLY A 75 -25.87 4.37 20.05
C GLY A 75 -27.20 3.98 20.71
N ALA A 76 -27.28 2.83 21.39
CA ALA A 76 -28.55 2.27 21.89
C ALA A 76 -28.89 2.61 23.35
N THR A 77 -27.99 3.24 24.11
CA THR A 77 -28.18 3.49 25.57
C THR A 77 -28.59 4.93 25.94
N GLY A 78 -29.20 5.68 25.02
CA GLY A 78 -29.64 7.05 25.27
C GLY A 78 -31.08 7.33 24.83
N GLY A 79 -32.07 7.02 25.67
CA GLY A 79 -33.44 7.51 25.45
C GLY A 79 -34.55 6.70 26.12
N GLY A 80 -34.66 6.76 27.45
CA GLY A 80 -35.87 6.40 28.16
C GLY A 80 -36.83 7.60 28.27
N GLY A 81 -38.13 7.39 28.06
CA GLY A 81 -39.16 8.35 28.51
C GLY A 81 -40.52 8.33 27.76
N ALA A 82 -41.48 7.61 28.34
CA ALA A 82 -42.93 7.91 28.48
C ALA A 82 -43.88 8.05 27.26
N GLU A 83 -45.07 7.47 27.43
CA GLU A 83 -46.23 7.46 26.52
C GLU A 83 -46.97 8.81 26.35
N LYS A 84 -47.34 9.11 25.08
CA LYS A 84 -48.60 9.69 24.49
C LYS A 84 -49.19 11.04 25.02
N PRO A 85 -49.72 11.94 24.13
CA PRO A 85 -50.85 11.60 23.26
C PRO A 85 -50.85 12.17 21.82
N VAL A 86 -51.84 11.67 21.09
CA VAL A 86 -52.19 11.80 19.68
C VAL A 86 -52.41 13.25 19.22
N ILE A 87 -51.76 13.64 18.12
CA ILE A 87 -52.14 14.78 17.27
C ILE A 87 -52.37 14.21 15.86
N PRO A 88 -53.54 14.44 15.22
CA PRO A 88 -53.81 13.86 13.91
C PRO A 88 -52.89 14.45 12.84
N ILE A 89 -52.43 13.56 11.98
CA ILE A 89 -51.57 13.84 10.83
C ILE A 89 -52.41 14.50 9.74
N ASP A 90 -52.15 15.76 9.43
CA ASP A 90 -52.58 16.35 8.16
C ASP A 90 -51.52 16.04 7.08
N ARG A 91 -51.91 15.21 6.11
CA ARG A 91 -51.08 14.73 5.01
C ARG A 91 -51.33 15.60 3.79
N GLY A 92 -50.35 16.39 3.40
CA GLY A 92 -50.33 16.92 2.03
C GLY A 92 -49.08 17.70 1.70
N ARG A 93 -48.22 17.15 0.82
CA ARG A 93 -47.13 17.83 0.08
C ARG A 93 -45.76 18.06 0.73
N MET A 94 -45.46 17.63 1.95
CA MET A 94 -44.13 17.90 2.55
C MET A 94 -43.14 16.72 2.55
N ARG A 95 -43.48 15.58 1.93
CA ARG A 95 -42.60 14.40 1.84
C ARG A 95 -41.65 14.39 0.62
N TRP A 96 -41.78 15.33 -0.31
CA TRP A 96 -40.94 15.39 -1.51
C TRP A 96 -39.58 16.07 -1.29
N TRP A 97 -39.44 16.92 -0.27
CA TRP A 97 -38.20 17.66 -0.03
C TRP A 97 -37.24 16.96 0.94
N ALA A 98 -37.72 16.04 1.79
CA ALA A 98 -36.87 15.33 2.74
C ALA A 98 -35.94 14.30 2.07
N ALA A 99 -36.35 13.73 0.93
CA ALA A 99 -35.51 12.80 0.16
C ALA A 99 -34.34 13.50 -0.55
N ALA A 100 -34.50 14.76 -0.96
CA ALA A 100 -33.45 15.53 -1.63
C ALA A 100 -32.33 15.98 -0.66
N ALA A 101 -32.67 16.31 0.59
CA ALA A 101 -31.69 16.75 1.58
C ALA A 101 -30.73 15.62 2.03
N GLY A 102 -31.22 14.38 2.13
CA GLY A 102 -30.37 13.23 2.46
C GLY A 102 -29.39 12.87 1.35
N VAL A 103 -29.84 12.90 0.08
CA VAL A 103 -28.96 12.70 -1.08
C VAL A 103 -27.94 13.83 -1.21
N ALA A 104 -28.33 15.09 -0.96
CA ALA A 104 -27.41 16.23 -0.97
C ALA A 104 -26.37 16.17 0.16
N LEU A 105 -26.70 15.64 1.34
CA LEU A 105 -25.74 15.43 2.43
C LEU A 105 -24.77 14.29 2.13
N LEU A 106 -25.22 13.18 1.55
CA LEU A 106 -24.32 12.09 1.13
C LEU A 106 -23.43 12.50 -0.04
N LEU A 107 -23.96 13.23 -1.03
CA LEU A 107 -23.17 13.79 -2.12
C LEU A 107 -22.22 14.91 -1.65
N GLY A 108 -22.65 15.75 -0.70
CA GLY A 108 -21.84 16.81 -0.13
C GLY A 108 -20.73 16.30 0.78
N ALA A 109 -21.00 15.32 1.65
CA ALA A 109 -20.00 14.67 2.49
C ALA A 109 -19.04 13.81 1.65
N GLY A 110 -19.55 13.11 0.64
CA GLY A 110 -18.74 12.39 -0.34
C GLY A 110 -17.84 13.33 -1.15
N ALA A 111 -18.34 14.50 -1.55
CA ALA A 111 -17.55 15.52 -2.24
C ALA A 111 -16.45 16.10 -1.34
N LEU A 112 -16.74 16.35 -0.06
CA LEU A 112 -15.75 16.83 0.92
C LEU A 112 -14.62 15.81 1.14
N PHE A 113 -14.94 14.52 1.18
CA PHE A 113 -13.93 13.45 1.24
C PHE A 113 -13.11 13.34 -0.06
N PHE A 114 -13.70 13.65 -1.22
CA PHE A 114 -12.98 13.71 -2.50
C PHE A 114 -12.11 14.97 -2.64
N LEU A 115 -12.43 16.04 -1.89
CA LEU A 115 -11.69 17.30 -1.86
C LEU A 115 -10.50 17.28 -0.88
N GLN A 116 -10.51 16.39 0.11
CA GLN A 116 -9.34 16.11 0.94
C GLN A 116 -8.43 15.15 0.17
N GLY A 117 -7.48 15.71 -0.57
CA GLY A 117 -6.48 14.95 -1.33
C GLY A 117 -5.76 13.91 -0.45
N PRO A 118 -5.19 12.86 -1.06
CA PRO A 118 -4.56 11.79 -0.30
C PRO A 118 -3.41 12.36 0.54
N ASP A 119 -3.33 11.93 1.80
CA ASP A 119 -2.32 12.37 2.76
C ASP A 119 -0.91 12.22 2.15
N PRO A 120 -0.11 13.31 2.06
CA PRO A 120 1.23 13.26 1.48
C PRO A 120 2.12 12.19 2.11
N GLN A 121 1.92 11.87 3.39
CA GLN A 121 2.69 10.83 4.08
C GLN A 121 2.33 9.43 3.56
N GLN A 122 1.04 9.17 3.34
CA GLN A 122 0.55 7.89 2.82
C GLN A 122 0.96 7.69 1.36
N LEU A 123 0.92 8.76 0.56
CA LEU A 123 1.40 8.72 -0.83
C LEU A 123 2.90 8.45 -0.90
N ALA A 124 3.70 9.13 -0.06
CA ALA A 124 5.13 8.88 0.03
C ALA A 124 5.42 7.42 0.40
N MET A 125 4.70 6.87 1.39
CA MET A 125 4.81 5.47 1.79
C MET A 125 4.45 4.50 0.66
N ALA A 126 3.37 4.79 -0.08
CA ALA A 126 2.91 3.96 -1.18
C ALA A 126 3.95 3.95 -2.32
N GLU A 127 4.41 5.12 -2.75
CA GLU A 127 5.42 5.23 -3.81
C GLU A 127 6.75 4.61 -3.41
N VAL A 128 7.21 4.81 -2.16
CA VAL A 128 8.44 4.17 -1.66
C VAL A 128 8.30 2.65 -1.63
N ARG A 129 7.11 2.13 -1.30
CA ARG A 129 6.85 0.68 -1.32
C ARG A 129 6.86 0.11 -2.73
N GLU A 130 6.30 0.82 -3.71
CA GLU A 130 6.25 0.36 -5.10
C GLU A 130 7.59 0.54 -5.83
N PHE A 131 8.42 1.48 -5.39
CA PHE A 131 9.73 1.71 -5.96
C PHE A 131 10.62 0.47 -5.85
N SER A 132 10.85 -0.17 -6.98
CA SER A 132 11.87 -1.19 -7.20
C SER A 132 12.98 -0.60 -8.05
N THR A 133 14.22 -0.58 -7.55
CA THR A 133 15.38 -0.37 -8.43
C THR A 133 15.53 -1.63 -9.27
N THR A 134 15.09 -1.63 -10.53
CA THR A 134 15.46 -2.72 -11.45
C THR A 134 16.97 -2.64 -11.64
N VAL A 135 17.72 -3.52 -10.99
CA VAL A 135 19.15 -3.70 -11.22
C VAL A 135 19.26 -4.27 -12.63
N ARG A 136 19.47 -3.40 -13.64
CA ARG A 136 19.80 -3.87 -14.98
C ARG A 136 21.25 -4.36 -14.95
N ASP A 137 21.36 -5.68 -14.99
CA ASP A 137 22.50 -6.54 -14.70
C ASP A 137 23.64 -6.45 -15.73
N ASP A 138 24.16 -5.25 -16.01
CA ASP A 138 25.31 -5.05 -16.91
C ASP A 138 26.52 -4.39 -16.22
N SER A 139 26.50 -4.25 -14.89
CA SER A 139 27.67 -3.78 -14.14
C SER A 139 27.97 -4.71 -12.97
N ILE A 140 29.08 -5.43 -13.08
CA ILE A 140 29.76 -6.10 -11.96
C ILE A 140 29.93 -5.07 -10.84
N GLY A 141 29.02 -5.08 -9.88
CA GLY A 141 28.85 -4.06 -8.86
C GLY A 141 27.43 -3.52 -8.86
N ALA A 142 26.56 -4.12 -8.05
CA ALA A 142 25.48 -3.37 -7.42
C ALA A 142 26.10 -2.07 -6.87
N SER A 143 25.85 -0.95 -7.55
CA SER A 143 26.60 0.27 -7.27
C SER A 143 26.32 0.71 -5.83
N ALA A 144 27.32 1.22 -5.11
CA ALA A 144 27.14 1.72 -3.75
C ALA A 144 25.97 2.72 -3.60
N HIS A 145 25.57 3.35 -4.70
CA HIS A 145 24.36 4.16 -4.80
C HIS A 145 23.07 3.34 -4.63
N ALA A 146 22.91 2.25 -5.37
CA ALA A 146 21.77 1.35 -5.26
C ALA A 146 21.64 0.77 -3.85
N ASP A 147 22.77 0.34 -3.24
CA ASP A 147 22.78 -0.14 -1.84
C ASP A 147 22.34 0.95 -0.86
N THR A 148 22.78 2.20 -1.09
CA THR A 148 22.37 3.35 -0.27
C THR A 148 20.87 3.58 -0.39
N LEU A 149 20.31 3.57 -1.61
CA LEU A 149 18.88 3.78 -1.85
C LEU A 149 18.03 2.65 -1.25
N MET A 150 18.45 1.39 -1.41
CA MET A 150 17.76 0.24 -0.85
C MET A 150 17.74 0.28 0.68
N LYS A 151 18.87 0.63 1.30
CA LYS A 151 18.94 0.79 2.76
C LYS A 151 18.10 1.98 3.25
N ALA A 152 18.14 3.12 2.56
CA ALA A 152 17.32 4.27 2.92
C ALA A 152 15.82 3.97 2.78
N ARG A 153 15.42 3.28 1.71
CA ARG A 153 14.06 2.80 1.51
C ARG A 153 13.62 1.89 2.65
N GLN A 154 14.43 0.92 3.04
CA GLN A 154 14.12 0.03 4.16
C GLN A 154 13.91 0.83 5.46
N LEU A 155 14.78 1.79 5.75
CA LEU A 155 14.64 2.65 6.93
C LEU A 155 13.34 3.48 6.91
N ILE A 156 12.91 3.96 5.74
CA ILE A 156 11.63 4.65 5.59
C ILE A 156 10.47 3.70 5.90
N LEU A 157 10.47 2.49 5.32
CA LEU A 157 9.44 1.47 5.55
C LEU A 157 9.39 1.00 7.01
N ASP A 158 10.54 0.97 7.68
CA ASP A 158 10.69 0.65 9.11
C ASP A 158 10.31 1.83 10.03
N HIS A 159 9.74 2.91 9.49
CA HIS A 159 9.33 4.12 10.21
C HIS A 159 10.51 4.82 10.93
N LYS A 160 11.71 4.74 10.34
CA LYS A 160 12.95 5.40 10.81
C LYS A 160 13.40 6.49 9.84
N PRO A 161 12.58 7.53 9.59
CA PRO A 161 12.88 8.52 8.56
C PRO A 161 14.11 9.37 8.90
N VAL A 162 14.46 9.56 10.18
CA VAL A 162 15.65 10.33 10.60
C VAL A 162 16.94 9.65 10.15
N GLU A 163 17.02 8.32 10.31
CA GLU A 163 18.18 7.53 9.87
C GLU A 163 18.27 7.53 8.34
N ALA A 164 17.13 7.41 7.64
CA ALA A 164 17.08 7.49 6.19
C ALA A 164 17.56 8.86 5.66
N ILE A 165 17.10 9.95 6.28
CA ILE A 165 17.53 11.32 5.94
C ILE A 165 19.05 11.45 6.10
N ALA A 166 19.62 10.98 7.21
CA ALA A 166 21.06 11.04 7.45
C ALA A 166 21.86 10.27 6.38
N LEU A 167 21.38 9.10 5.98
CA LEU A 167 22.00 8.28 4.94
C LEU A 167 21.97 8.95 3.55
N LEU A 168 20.93 9.73 3.26
CA LEU A 168 20.71 10.37 1.97
C LEU A 168 21.36 11.75 1.83
N GLN A 169 22.15 12.23 2.80
CA GLN A 169 22.77 13.56 2.73
C GLN A 169 23.89 13.67 1.69
N VAL A 170 24.48 12.55 1.27
CA VAL A 170 25.64 12.56 0.36
C VAL A 170 25.17 12.84 -1.07
N PRO A 171 25.54 13.99 -1.68
CA PRO A 171 25.14 14.34 -3.04
C PRO A 171 25.74 13.38 -4.07
N ARG A 172 25.06 13.22 -5.20
CA ARG A 172 25.54 12.43 -6.34
C ARG A 172 25.93 13.34 -7.49
N THR A 173 26.91 12.88 -8.27
CA THR A 173 27.44 13.60 -9.42
C THR A 173 26.62 13.34 -10.69
N ALA A 174 26.07 12.13 -10.83
CA ALA A 174 25.20 11.79 -11.95
C ALA A 174 23.79 12.38 -11.73
N VAL A 175 23.27 13.09 -12.74
CA VAL A 175 22.00 13.83 -12.66
C VAL A 175 20.84 12.94 -12.21
N CYS A 176 20.69 11.75 -12.79
CA CYS A 176 19.58 10.86 -12.41
C CYS A 176 19.77 10.18 -11.05
N GLN A 177 21.00 9.86 -10.64
CA GLN A 177 21.27 9.36 -9.29
C GLN A 177 21.00 10.43 -8.23
N GLU A 178 21.30 11.70 -8.54
CA GLU A 178 20.98 12.82 -7.66
C GLU A 178 19.48 13.06 -7.59
N ALA A 179 18.76 12.94 -8.71
CA ALA A 179 17.30 13.02 -8.73
C ALA A 179 16.65 11.92 -7.90
N GLU A 180 17.14 10.67 -7.99
CA GLU A 180 16.66 9.53 -7.20
C GLU A 180 16.90 9.74 -5.70
N ARG A 181 18.11 10.16 -5.35
CA ARG A 181 18.46 10.52 -3.96
C ARG A 181 17.54 11.61 -3.42
N LYS A 182 17.30 12.68 -4.19
CA LYS A 182 16.44 13.80 -3.80
C LYS A 182 14.98 13.41 -3.66
N TRP A 183 14.46 12.60 -4.58
CA TRP A 183 13.11 12.07 -4.47
C TRP A 183 12.94 11.27 -3.17
N LEU A 184 13.86 10.34 -2.89
CA LEU A 184 13.78 9.50 -1.69
C LEU A 184 14.00 10.32 -0.40
N LEU A 185 14.87 11.35 -0.45
CA LEU A 185 15.06 12.28 0.66
C LEU A 185 13.79 13.11 0.92
N GLY A 186 13.14 13.59 -0.14
CA GLY A 186 11.85 14.27 -0.06
C GLY A 186 10.78 13.38 0.57
N ALA A 187 10.66 12.12 0.12
CA ALA A 187 9.77 11.14 0.72
C ALA A 187 10.08 10.90 2.22
N ALA A 188 11.35 10.74 2.59
CA ALA A 188 11.75 10.60 3.99
C ALA A 188 11.35 11.82 4.84
N HIS A 189 11.47 13.04 4.29
CA HIS A 189 11.01 14.26 4.95
C HIS A 189 9.49 14.30 5.14
N LEU A 190 8.70 13.89 4.13
CA LEU A 190 7.23 13.79 4.25
C LEU A 190 6.83 12.86 5.39
N VAL A 191 7.46 11.69 5.46
CA VAL A 191 7.22 10.66 6.48
C VAL A 191 7.61 11.17 7.87
N ALA A 192 8.66 11.98 7.96
CA ALA A 192 9.05 12.66 9.19
C ALA A 192 8.14 13.86 9.56
N GLY A 193 7.12 14.17 8.76
CA GLY A 193 6.23 15.33 8.98
C GLY A 193 6.83 16.68 8.58
N ASN A 194 7.94 16.69 7.85
CA ASN A 194 8.70 17.88 7.48
C ASN A 194 8.44 18.33 6.03
N SER A 195 7.20 18.70 5.71
CA SER A 195 6.78 19.10 4.36
C SER A 195 7.58 20.25 3.77
N ASP A 196 7.99 21.22 4.61
CA ASP A 196 8.80 22.38 4.17
C ASP A 196 10.18 21.95 3.63
N LYS A 197 10.76 20.89 4.20
CA LYS A 197 12.05 20.34 3.75
C LYS A 197 11.88 19.40 2.56
N ALA A 198 10.74 18.72 2.45
CA ALA A 198 10.46 17.82 1.34
C ALA A 198 10.27 18.57 0.01
N ARG A 199 9.55 19.70 0.04
CA ARG A 199 9.18 20.47 -1.15
C ARG A 199 10.36 20.83 -2.07
N PRO A 200 11.47 21.45 -1.60
CA PRO A 200 12.57 21.82 -2.48
C PRO A 200 13.32 20.62 -3.08
N GLU A 201 13.39 19.50 -2.35
CA GLU A 201 14.03 18.27 -2.85
C GLU A 201 13.20 17.61 -3.96
N LEU A 202 11.88 17.50 -3.75
CA LEU A 202 10.94 16.96 -4.74
C LEU A 202 10.82 17.84 -5.98
N GLN A 203 10.87 19.16 -5.81
CA GLN A 203 10.88 20.09 -6.94
C GLN A 203 12.10 19.89 -7.83
N GLN A 204 13.29 19.73 -7.25
CA GLN A 204 14.51 19.47 -8.02
C GLN A 204 14.49 18.10 -8.69
N ALA A 205 14.02 17.05 -8.00
CA ALA A 205 13.90 15.72 -8.57
C ALA A 205 12.88 15.66 -9.73
N SER A 206 11.77 16.39 -9.63
CA SER A 206 10.74 16.43 -10.68
C SER A 206 11.18 17.17 -11.95
N GLN A 207 12.13 18.09 -11.86
CA GLN A 207 12.66 18.84 -12.99
C GLN A 207 13.85 18.18 -13.69
N ALA A 208 14.37 17.07 -13.14
CA ALA A 208 15.58 16.41 -13.65
C ALA A 208 15.39 15.67 -14.98
N GLY A 209 14.15 15.36 -15.38
CA GLY A 209 13.87 14.63 -16.62
C GLY A 209 14.27 13.14 -16.60
N CYS A 210 14.39 12.56 -15.40
CA CYS A 210 14.77 11.16 -15.19
C CYS A 210 13.53 10.29 -14.91
N ALA A 211 13.71 8.97 -14.86
CA ALA A 211 12.61 8.03 -14.59
C ALA A 211 11.86 8.32 -13.27
N ILE A 212 12.55 8.87 -12.27
CA ILE A 212 11.97 9.25 -10.97
C ILE A 212 11.21 10.58 -10.97
N SER A 213 11.40 11.41 -12.00
CA SER A 213 10.84 12.77 -12.05
C SER A 213 9.31 12.81 -12.00
N PRO A 214 8.55 11.90 -12.68
CA PRO A 214 7.10 11.82 -12.54
C PRO A 214 6.64 11.49 -11.11
N MET A 215 7.35 10.60 -10.41
CA MET A 215 7.05 10.23 -9.01
C MET A 215 7.28 11.43 -8.09
N ALA A 216 8.39 12.15 -8.25
CA ALA A 216 8.63 13.38 -7.52
C ALA A 216 7.56 14.46 -7.78
N ALA A 217 7.07 14.58 -9.02
CA ALA A 217 5.99 15.50 -9.35
C ALA A 217 4.65 15.10 -8.72
N SER A 218 4.39 13.79 -8.58
CA SER A 218 3.21 13.25 -7.89
C SER A 218 3.20 13.66 -6.41
N LEU A 219 4.30 13.40 -5.68
CA LEU A 219 4.43 13.81 -4.27
C LEU A 219 4.36 15.33 -4.09
N LEU A 220 4.91 16.10 -5.02
CA LEU A 220 4.86 17.57 -4.95
C LEU A 220 3.42 18.11 -5.10
N LYS A 221 2.55 17.45 -5.86
CA LYS A 221 1.14 17.84 -6.02
C LYS A 221 0.29 17.54 -4.78
N ALA A 222 0.73 16.59 -3.96
CA ALA A 222 0.06 16.23 -2.71
C ALA A 222 0.38 17.17 -1.55
N LEU A 223 1.49 17.93 -1.66
CA LEU A 223 1.96 18.94 -0.71
C LEU A 223 1.28 20.31 -0.86
#